data_AF-A0A127SJP7-F1
#
_entry.id   AF-A0A127SJP7-F1
#
_cell.length_a   1.000
_cell.length_b   1.000
_cell.length_c   1.000
_cell.angle_alpha   90.00
_cell.angle_beta   90.00
_cell.angle_gamma   90.00
#
_symmetry.space_group_name_H-M   'P 1'
#
loop_
_entity.id
_entity.type
_entity.pdbx_description
1 polymer ?
#
loop_
_entity_poly.entity_id
_entity_poly.type
_entity_poly.pdbx_seq_one_letter_code
_entity_poly.pdbx_strand_id
1 'polypeptide(L)'
;FSRSAQVLHVRQVLQCLLENRLFVKAEKCEFHHSTNIYLGYVIAEGNVQMDPGEVKAVVDWPQPTSRVQLQWFLGFANFYRHFIRDYSTLASPLLALTSPKVPFKWSPAFNKAFVDLKHRFTTAPILIHSELSCQFEMEVDASDVGVGAILSQQSAQDQKLHPCAFLSHRLNPAERNYDVGNRELLAVKMVLEEWKHWLEGAE
;
A
#
# COMPACT_ATOMS: atom_id res chain seq x y z
N PHE A 1 21.98 1.13 11.20
CA PHE A 1 22.38 0.76 12.58
C PHE A 1 23.71 0.01 12.57
N SER A 2 24.58 0.25 13.55
CA SER A 2 25.78 -0.59 13.72
C SER A 2 25.39 -2.01 14.13
N ARG A 3 26.18 -3.01 13.71
CA ARG A 3 25.95 -4.42 14.06
C ARG A 3 25.88 -4.65 15.58
N SER A 4 26.65 -3.88 16.35
CA SER A 4 26.63 -3.95 17.83
C SER A 4 25.31 -3.47 18.43
N ALA A 5 24.72 -2.40 17.91
CA ALA A 5 23.40 -1.93 18.35
C ALA A 5 22.29 -2.94 18.04
N GLN A 6 22.32 -3.58 16.86
CA GLN A 6 21.36 -4.63 16.49
C GLN A 6 21.41 -5.82 17.46
N VAL A 7 22.61 -6.30 17.82
CA VAL A 7 22.76 -7.40 18.78
C VAL A 7 22.16 -7.04 20.13
N LEU A 8 22.35 -5.80 20.59
CA LEU A 8 21.81 -5.34 21.86
C LEU A 8 20.27 -5.34 21.86
N HIS A 9 19.65 -4.77 20.83
CA HIS A 9 18.18 -4.75 20.71
C HIS A 9 17.60 -6.17 20.60
N VAL A 10 18.19 -7.04 19.78
CA VAL A 10 17.73 -8.44 19.66
C VAL A 10 17.80 -9.14 21.01
N ARG A 11 18.87 -8.96 21.78
CA ARG A 11 18.99 -9.53 23.13
C ARG A 11 17.90 -9.02 24.07
N GLN A 12 17.60 -7.72 24.06
CA GLN A 12 16.52 -7.14 24.88
C GLN A 12 15.16 -7.73 24.54
N VAL A 13 14.84 -7.88 23.24
CA VAL A 13 13.59 -8.49 22.79
C VAL A 13 13.51 -9.95 23.23
N LEU A 14 14.58 -10.74 23.01
CA LEU A 14 14.61 -12.15 23.43
C LEU A 14 14.51 -12.32 24.95
N GLN A 15 15.12 -11.43 25.71
CA GLN A 15 15.02 -11.41 27.18
C GLN A 15 13.58 -11.14 27.62
N CYS A 16 12.92 -10.13 27.04
CA CYS A 16 11.52 -9.83 27.32
C CYS A 16 10.60 -11.00 26.97
N LEU A 17 10.83 -11.67 25.82
CA LEU A 17 10.07 -12.87 25.45
C LEU A 17 10.25 -13.99 26.48
N LEU A 18 11.49 -14.22 26.92
CA LEU A 18 11.81 -15.25 27.92
C LEU A 18 11.12 -14.97 29.27
N GLU A 19 11.16 -13.72 29.74
CA GLU A 19 10.49 -13.28 30.97
C GLU A 19 8.98 -13.50 30.91
N ASN A 20 8.39 -13.36 29.72
CA ASN A 20 6.96 -13.59 29.46
C ASN A 20 6.64 -15.04 29.02
N ARG A 21 7.61 -15.97 29.09
CA ARG A 21 7.45 -17.39 28.67
C ARG A 21 6.99 -17.55 27.22
N LEU A 22 7.39 -16.64 26.35
CA LEU A 22 7.20 -16.72 24.90
C LEU A 22 8.46 -17.28 24.25
N PHE A 23 8.29 -18.25 23.35
CA PHE A 23 9.40 -18.93 22.69
C PHE A 23 9.37 -18.65 21.19
N VAL A 24 10.54 -18.32 20.65
CA VAL A 24 10.75 -18.15 19.21
C VAL A 24 11.23 -19.45 18.58
N LYS A 25 10.69 -19.77 17.40
CA LYS A 25 11.17 -20.90 16.61
C LYS A 25 12.43 -20.50 15.86
N ALA A 26 13.59 -20.93 16.32
CA ALA A 26 14.89 -20.55 15.77
C ALA A 26 15.00 -20.75 14.23
N GLU A 27 14.38 -21.81 13.69
CA GLU A 27 14.35 -22.10 12.24
C GLU A 27 13.66 -21.01 11.40
N LYS A 28 12.81 -20.18 12.01
CA LYS A 28 12.10 -19.08 11.32
C LYS A 28 12.71 -17.71 11.64
N CYS A 29 13.79 -17.67 12.42
CA CYS A 29 14.43 -16.42 12.82
C CYS A 29 15.60 -16.11 11.89
N GLU A 30 15.56 -14.93 11.30
CA GLU A 30 16.63 -14.39 10.47
C GLU A 30 17.24 -13.18 11.17
N PHE A 31 18.56 -13.18 11.35
CA PHE A 31 19.29 -12.13 12.07
C PHE A 31 20.40 -11.54 11.20
N HIS A 32 20.60 -10.22 11.28
CA HIS A 32 21.67 -9.51 10.56
C HIS A 32 21.59 -9.60 9.02
N HIS A 33 20.38 -9.65 8.47
CA HIS A 33 20.16 -9.54 7.03
C HIS A 33 19.98 -8.07 6.63
N SER A 34 20.54 -7.68 5.47
CA SER A 34 20.33 -6.36 4.86
C SER A 34 18.95 -6.23 4.20
N THR A 35 18.36 -7.36 3.83
CA THR A 35 17.04 -7.48 3.21
C THR A 35 16.25 -8.58 3.92
N ASN A 36 15.00 -8.32 4.28
CA ASN A 36 14.13 -9.32 4.90
C ASN A 36 12.69 -9.21 4.37
N ILE A 37 11.96 -10.33 4.36
CA ILE A 37 10.54 -10.39 4.02
C ILE A 37 9.73 -10.31 5.32
N TYR A 38 8.90 -9.28 5.44
CA TYR A 38 8.04 -9.07 6.60
C TYR A 38 6.65 -8.63 6.17
N LEU A 39 5.62 -9.39 6.58
CA LEU A 39 4.21 -9.13 6.27
C LEU A 39 3.91 -8.94 4.77
N GLY A 40 4.58 -9.68 3.88
CA GLY A 40 4.38 -9.57 2.42
C GLY A 40 5.19 -8.44 1.76
N TYR A 41 6.04 -7.76 2.53
CA TYR A 41 6.93 -6.72 2.02
C TYR A 41 8.39 -7.16 2.07
N VAL A 42 9.17 -6.74 1.09
CA VAL A 42 10.63 -6.78 1.14
C VAL A 42 11.10 -5.46 1.73
N ILE A 43 11.75 -5.54 2.88
CA ILE A 43 12.36 -4.39 3.55
C ILE A 43 13.87 -4.47 3.32
N ALA A 44 14.43 -3.48 2.62
CA ALA A 44 15.85 -3.41 2.28
C ALA A 44 16.37 -1.98 2.45
N GLU A 45 17.37 -1.77 3.31
CA GLU A 45 18.09 -0.50 3.50
C GLU A 45 17.27 0.79 3.21
N GLY A 46 16.22 1.03 4.00
CA GLY A 46 15.41 2.25 3.88
C GLY A 46 14.40 2.25 2.72
N ASN A 47 14.21 1.12 2.05
CA ASN A 47 13.21 0.92 1.01
C ASN A 47 12.23 -0.19 1.39
N VAL A 48 11.01 -0.05 0.92
CA VAL A 48 9.94 -1.04 1.05
C VAL A 48 9.41 -1.38 -0.33
N GLN A 49 9.32 -2.67 -0.61
CA GLN A 49 8.85 -3.20 -1.89
C GLN A 49 7.83 -4.31 -1.65
N MET A 50 7.01 -4.59 -2.66
CA MET A 50 6.17 -5.79 -2.64
C MET A 50 7.03 -7.04 -2.78
N ASP A 51 6.68 -8.12 -2.10
CA ASP A 51 7.33 -9.42 -2.28
C ASP A 51 7.23 -9.87 -3.75
N PRO A 52 8.35 -10.13 -4.44
CA PRO A 52 8.35 -10.65 -5.80
C PRO A 52 7.53 -11.94 -5.97
N GLY A 53 7.44 -12.77 -4.93
CA GLY A 53 6.59 -13.96 -4.92
C GLY A 53 5.11 -13.61 -5.00
N GLU A 54 4.70 -12.60 -4.23
CA GLU A 54 3.32 -12.09 -4.21
C GLU A 54 2.97 -11.33 -5.51
N VAL A 55 3.91 -10.54 -6.05
CA VAL A 55 3.77 -9.90 -7.38
C VAL A 55 3.59 -10.97 -8.45
N LYS A 56 4.41 -12.04 -8.42
CA LYS A 56 4.28 -13.15 -9.36
C LYS A 56 2.93 -13.86 -9.22
N ALA A 57 2.47 -14.10 -7.99
CA ALA A 57 1.16 -14.69 -7.75
C ALA A 57 0.03 -13.84 -8.36
N VAL A 58 0.12 -12.51 -8.31
CA VAL A 58 -0.81 -11.59 -8.98
C VAL A 58 -0.71 -11.68 -10.50
N VAL A 59 0.50 -11.70 -11.06
CA VAL A 59 0.74 -11.79 -12.50
C VAL A 59 0.23 -13.12 -13.07
N ASP A 60 0.38 -14.21 -12.33
CA ASP A 60 -0.08 -15.54 -12.73
C ASP A 60 -1.54 -15.78 -12.35
N TRP A 61 -2.19 -14.83 -11.67
CA TRP A 61 -3.56 -14.98 -11.19
C TRP A 61 -4.52 -15.23 -12.37
N PRO A 62 -5.29 -16.34 -12.36
CA PRO A 62 -6.16 -16.69 -13.47
C PRO A 62 -7.32 -15.70 -13.61
N GLN A 63 -7.86 -15.57 -14.82
CA GLN A 63 -9.06 -14.76 -15.02
C GLN A 63 -10.21 -15.26 -14.13
N PRO A 64 -10.80 -14.41 -13.27
CA PRO A 64 -11.92 -14.81 -12.43
C PRO A 64 -13.13 -15.25 -13.26
N THR A 65 -13.64 -16.45 -12.97
CA THR A 65 -14.86 -16.99 -13.61
C THR A 65 -16.10 -16.79 -12.75
N SER A 66 -15.93 -16.35 -11.50
CA SER A 66 -17.03 -16.08 -10.58
C SER A 66 -16.80 -14.79 -9.78
N ARG A 67 -17.91 -14.27 -9.23
CA ARG A 67 -17.89 -13.09 -8.34
C ARG A 67 -17.01 -13.30 -7.11
N VAL A 68 -17.03 -14.50 -6.54
CA VAL A 68 -16.24 -14.85 -5.35
C VAL A 68 -14.74 -14.80 -5.67
N GLN A 69 -14.33 -15.38 -6.80
CA GLN A 69 -12.93 -15.33 -7.23
C GLN A 69 -12.46 -13.89 -7.49
N LEU A 70 -13.33 -13.04 -8.07
CA LEU A 70 -13.01 -11.63 -8.27
C LEU A 70 -12.85 -10.89 -6.94
N GLN A 71 -13.71 -11.18 -5.96
CA GLN A 71 -13.60 -10.61 -4.62
C GLN A 71 -12.31 -11.02 -3.91
N TRP A 72 -11.86 -12.27 -4.06
CA TRP A 72 -10.58 -12.72 -3.51
C TRP A 72 -9.40 -11.97 -4.12
N PHE A 73 -9.39 -11.85 -5.44
CA PHE A 73 -8.36 -11.06 -6.14
C PHE A 73 -8.34 -9.60 -5.67
N LEU A 74 -9.50 -8.94 -5.59
CA LEU A 74 -9.58 -7.55 -5.17
C LEU A 74 -9.22 -7.37 -3.68
N GLY A 75 -9.59 -8.32 -2.82
CA GLY A 75 -9.20 -8.32 -1.41
C GLY A 75 -7.68 -8.39 -1.24
N PHE A 76 -7.04 -9.29 -2.00
CA PHE A 76 -5.58 -9.36 -2.06
C PHE A 76 -4.97 -8.07 -2.61
N ALA A 77 -5.47 -7.59 -3.75
CA ALA A 77 -4.91 -6.42 -4.41
C ALA A 77 -5.05 -5.15 -3.55
N ASN A 78 -6.09 -5.08 -2.72
CA ASN A 78 -6.32 -3.96 -1.81
C ASN A 78 -5.26 -3.87 -0.70
N PHE A 79 -4.64 -4.98 -0.29
CA PHE A 79 -3.53 -4.97 0.66
C PHE A 79 -2.35 -4.12 0.16
N TYR A 80 -2.06 -4.22 -1.14
CA TYR A 80 -0.97 -3.51 -1.80
C TYR A 80 -1.37 -2.16 -2.43
N ARG A 81 -2.57 -1.65 -2.14
CA ARG A 81 -3.08 -0.40 -2.75
C ARG A 81 -2.14 0.79 -2.57
N HIS A 82 -1.37 0.83 -1.47
CA HIS A 82 -0.44 1.92 -1.16
C HIS A 82 0.80 1.95 -2.05
N PHE A 83 1.04 0.90 -2.85
CA PHE A 83 2.08 0.87 -3.89
C PHE A 83 1.53 1.26 -5.26
N ILE A 84 0.21 1.37 -5.41
CA ILE A 84 -0.44 1.51 -6.72
C ILE A 84 -1.11 2.87 -6.81
N ARG A 85 -0.51 3.76 -7.61
CA ARG A 85 -1.12 5.04 -7.98
C ARG A 85 -2.47 4.80 -8.65
N ASP A 86 -3.47 5.59 -8.23
CA ASP A 86 -4.84 5.55 -8.75
C ASP A 86 -5.55 4.20 -8.62
N TYR A 87 -5.19 3.39 -7.61
CA TYR A 87 -5.75 2.06 -7.38
C TYR A 87 -7.28 2.04 -7.41
N SER A 88 -7.96 2.99 -6.73
CA SER A 88 -9.43 2.99 -6.65
C SER A 88 -10.08 3.23 -8.02
N THR A 89 -9.45 4.03 -8.88
CA THR A 89 -9.91 4.26 -10.25
C THR A 89 -9.76 3.01 -11.11
N LEU A 90 -8.61 2.34 -11.01
CA LEU A 90 -8.33 1.09 -11.74
C LEU A 90 -9.23 -0.08 -11.28
N ALA A 91 -9.44 -0.21 -9.98
CA ALA A 91 -10.25 -1.27 -9.39
C ALA A 91 -11.76 -1.02 -9.49
N SER A 92 -12.21 0.24 -9.65
CA SER A 92 -13.63 0.64 -9.75
C SER A 92 -14.49 -0.22 -10.68
N PRO A 93 -14.12 -0.47 -11.96
CA PRO A 93 -14.91 -1.32 -12.85
C PRO A 93 -15.02 -2.77 -12.32
N LEU A 94 -13.95 -3.31 -11.73
CA LEU A 94 -13.94 -4.65 -11.15
C LEU A 94 -14.80 -4.72 -9.88
N LEU A 95 -14.71 -3.71 -9.02
CA LEU A 95 -15.54 -3.59 -7.82
C LEU A 95 -17.04 -3.52 -8.18
N ALA A 96 -17.40 -2.79 -9.24
CA ALA A 96 -18.79 -2.73 -9.70
C ALA A 96 -19.33 -4.13 -10.09
N LEU A 97 -18.49 -4.98 -10.67
CA LEU A 97 -18.84 -6.36 -11.05
C LEU A 97 -19.01 -7.28 -9.82
N THR A 98 -18.50 -6.89 -8.65
CA THR A 98 -18.72 -7.64 -7.39
C THR A 98 -20.08 -7.39 -6.75
N SER A 99 -20.87 -6.44 -7.26
CA SER A 99 -22.20 -6.14 -6.73
C SER A 99 -23.19 -7.29 -6.96
N PRO A 100 -24.00 -7.67 -5.96
CA PRO A 100 -25.06 -8.68 -6.16
C PRO A 100 -26.14 -8.24 -7.13
N LYS A 101 -26.31 -6.91 -7.31
CA LYS A 101 -27.31 -6.29 -8.18
C LYS A 101 -26.96 -6.41 -9.68
N VAL A 102 -25.71 -6.74 -10.01
CA VAL A 102 -25.21 -6.79 -11.39
C VAL A 102 -24.93 -8.23 -11.76
N PRO A 103 -25.46 -8.76 -12.89
CA PRO A 103 -25.12 -10.10 -13.34
C PRO A 103 -23.62 -10.20 -13.63
N PHE A 104 -22.98 -11.26 -13.15
CA PHE A 104 -21.56 -11.48 -13.41
C PHE A 104 -21.35 -11.87 -14.89
N LYS A 105 -20.99 -10.88 -15.71
CA LYS A 105 -20.64 -11.07 -17.12
C LYS A 105 -19.27 -10.47 -17.37
N TRP A 106 -18.29 -11.34 -17.61
CA TRP A 106 -16.95 -10.91 -17.96
C TRP A 106 -16.94 -10.34 -19.37
N SER A 107 -16.52 -9.09 -19.52
CA SER A 107 -16.49 -8.36 -20.78
C SER A 107 -15.05 -7.98 -21.14
N PRO A 108 -14.77 -7.63 -22.41
CA PRO A 108 -13.45 -7.15 -22.80
C PRO A 108 -12.98 -5.93 -21.99
N ALA A 109 -13.90 -5.05 -21.58
CA ALA A 109 -13.59 -3.90 -20.74
C ALA A 109 -13.13 -4.31 -19.33
N PHE A 110 -13.79 -5.32 -18.72
CA PHE A 110 -13.34 -5.86 -17.42
C PHE A 110 -12.03 -6.61 -17.54
N ASN A 111 -11.82 -7.33 -18.65
CA ASN A 111 -10.55 -7.98 -18.91
C ASN A 111 -9.41 -6.96 -19.00
N LYS A 112 -9.63 -5.85 -19.71
CA LYS A 112 -8.66 -4.75 -19.78
C LYS A 112 -8.34 -4.21 -18.39
N ALA A 113 -9.35 -3.88 -17.58
CA ALA A 113 -9.13 -3.38 -16.23
C ALA A 113 -8.39 -4.38 -15.33
N PHE A 114 -8.68 -5.67 -15.45
CA PHE A 114 -8.00 -6.74 -14.72
C PHE A 114 -6.52 -6.86 -15.11
N VAL A 115 -6.23 -6.85 -16.42
CA VAL A 115 -4.85 -6.89 -16.94
C VAL A 115 -4.08 -5.63 -16.58
N ASP A 116 -4.70 -4.45 -16.71
CA ASP A 116 -4.10 -3.16 -16.35
C ASP A 116 -3.73 -3.13 -14.86
N LEU A 117 -4.62 -3.62 -13.99
CA LEU A 117 -4.34 -3.71 -12.56
C LEU A 117 -3.18 -4.67 -12.27
N LYS A 118 -3.14 -5.86 -12.89
CA LYS A 118 -2.02 -6.81 -12.77
C LYS A 118 -0.69 -6.18 -13.23
N HIS A 119 -0.71 -5.44 -14.33
CA HIS A 119 0.47 -4.73 -14.83
C HIS A 119 0.97 -3.65 -13.84
N ARG A 120 0.08 -2.99 -13.11
CA ARG A 120 0.51 -2.04 -12.06
C ARG A 120 1.28 -2.70 -10.94
N PHE A 121 1.03 -3.97 -10.61
CA PHE A 121 1.85 -4.72 -9.65
C PHE A 121 3.28 -4.93 -10.15
N THR A 122 3.49 -5.04 -11.47
CA THR A 122 4.83 -5.24 -12.05
C THR A 122 5.62 -3.94 -12.22
N THR A 123 4.91 -2.82 -12.32
CA THR A 123 5.53 -1.49 -12.52
C THR A 123 5.39 -0.59 -11.29
N ALA A 124 5.00 -1.14 -10.15
CA ALA A 124 4.83 -0.35 -8.94
C ALA A 124 6.20 0.23 -8.52
N PRO A 125 6.24 1.50 -8.11
CA PRO A 125 7.47 2.11 -7.65
C PRO A 125 7.94 1.45 -6.36
N ILE A 126 9.25 1.52 -6.16
CA ILE A 126 9.88 1.26 -4.86
C ILE A 126 9.46 2.41 -3.95
N LEU A 127 8.87 2.09 -2.79
CA LEU A 127 8.56 3.10 -1.79
C LEU A 127 9.76 3.27 -0.87
N ILE A 128 10.04 4.52 -0.47
CA ILE A 128 11.03 4.77 0.57
C ILE A 128 10.39 4.59 1.95
N HIS A 129 11.20 4.11 2.89
CA HIS A 129 10.83 4.06 4.29
C HIS A 129 10.66 5.47 4.83
N SER A 130 9.51 5.77 5.43
CA SER A 130 9.23 7.07 6.03
C SER A 130 10.21 7.37 7.18
N GLU A 131 10.96 8.46 7.08
CA GLU A 131 11.78 8.98 8.17
C GLU A 131 11.07 10.13 8.88
N LEU A 132 10.61 9.92 10.12
CA LEU A 132 9.83 10.91 10.86
C LEU A 132 10.60 12.22 11.14
N SER A 133 11.93 12.21 11.03
CA SER A 133 12.77 13.40 11.17
C SER A 133 12.88 14.25 9.90
N CYS A 134 12.32 13.79 8.78
CA CYS A 134 12.36 14.49 7.50
C CYS A 134 10.99 15.08 7.18
N GLN A 135 10.99 16.24 6.52
CA GLN A 135 9.76 16.90 6.09
C GLN A 135 9.01 16.01 5.08
N PHE A 136 7.71 15.84 5.32
CA PHE A 136 6.81 15.18 4.39
C PHE A 136 6.23 16.19 3.40
N GLU A 137 6.18 15.80 2.12
CA GLU A 137 5.46 16.51 1.09
C GLU A 137 4.22 15.70 0.69
N MET A 138 3.07 16.36 0.75
CA MET A 138 1.79 15.74 0.50
C MET A 138 1.16 16.40 -0.72
N GLU A 139 0.95 15.61 -1.77
CA GLU A 139 0.19 16.02 -2.95
C GLU A 139 -1.19 15.38 -2.89
N VAL A 140 -2.24 16.19 -3.05
CA VAL A 140 -3.63 15.72 -3.00
C VAL A 140 -4.36 16.28 -4.22
N ASP A 141 -5.19 15.46 -4.84
CA ASP A 141 -6.05 15.83 -5.96
C ASP A 141 -7.45 15.21 -5.80
N ALA A 142 -8.48 16.00 -6.05
CA ALA A 142 -9.87 15.56 -6.01
C ALA A 142 -10.55 15.71 -7.38
N SER A 143 -11.20 14.65 -7.83
CA SER A 143 -11.99 14.63 -9.06
C SER A 143 -13.47 14.38 -8.77
N ASP A 144 -14.31 14.44 -9.81
CA ASP A 144 -15.73 14.08 -9.72
C ASP A 144 -15.97 12.61 -9.31
N VAL A 145 -14.95 11.77 -9.43
CA VAL A 145 -15.06 10.31 -9.25
C VAL A 145 -14.40 9.82 -7.97
N GLY A 146 -13.32 10.49 -7.54
CA GLY A 146 -12.41 9.97 -6.53
C GLY A 146 -11.36 10.99 -6.11
N VAL A 147 -10.65 10.63 -5.04
CA VAL A 147 -9.50 11.35 -4.48
C VAL A 147 -8.24 10.52 -4.72
N GLY A 148 -7.16 11.19 -5.09
CA GLY A 148 -5.80 10.64 -5.11
C GLY A 148 -4.89 11.45 -4.18
N ALA A 149 -3.94 10.78 -3.54
CA ALA A 149 -2.87 11.47 -2.85
C ALA A 149 -1.56 10.70 -2.87
N ILE A 150 -0.46 11.43 -2.71
CA ILE A 150 0.89 10.90 -2.63
C ILE A 150 1.55 11.52 -1.40
N LEU A 151 2.12 10.68 -0.54
CA LEU A 151 3.05 11.09 0.50
C LEU A 151 4.46 10.86 -0.01
N SER A 152 5.29 11.89 0.01
CA SER A 152 6.68 11.80 -0.45
C SER A 152 7.61 12.41 0.59
N GLN A 153 8.88 11.99 0.54
CA GLN A 153 9.97 12.67 1.23
C GLN A 153 11.12 12.92 0.26
N GLN A 154 11.87 13.98 0.51
CA GLN A 154 13.09 14.24 -0.23
C GLN A 154 14.16 13.23 0.18
N SER A 155 14.64 12.45 -0.78
CA SER A 155 15.72 11.50 -0.52
C SER A 155 17.05 12.23 -0.31
N ALA A 156 17.75 11.87 0.77
CA ALA A 156 19.07 12.39 1.06
C ALA A 156 20.11 12.05 -0.02
N GLN A 157 19.88 10.97 -0.80
CA GLN A 157 20.83 10.47 -1.79
C GLN A 157 20.84 11.28 -3.09
N ASP A 158 19.66 11.68 -3.59
CA ASP A 158 19.51 12.32 -4.89
C ASP A 158 18.74 13.65 -4.87
N GLN A 159 18.31 14.09 -3.69
CA GLN A 159 17.53 15.32 -3.47
C GLN A 159 16.21 15.37 -4.25
N LYS A 160 15.70 14.21 -4.70
CA LYS A 160 14.40 14.11 -5.36
C LYS A 160 13.33 13.66 -4.37
N LEU A 161 12.07 13.93 -4.71
CA LEU A 161 10.94 13.39 -3.99
C LEU A 161 10.75 11.92 -4.36
N HIS A 162 10.73 11.07 -3.35
CA HIS A 162 10.40 9.65 -3.49
C HIS A 162 9.12 9.36 -2.71
N PRO A 163 8.20 8.56 -3.27
CA PRO A 163 6.94 8.25 -2.63
C PRO A 163 7.16 7.32 -1.43
N CYS A 164 6.58 7.68 -0.29
CA CYS A 164 6.43 6.83 0.89
C CYS A 164 5.14 6.01 0.80
N ALA A 165 4.06 6.59 0.26
CA ALA A 165 2.78 5.92 0.10
C ALA A 165 1.87 6.61 -0.93
N PHE A 166 1.00 5.82 -1.55
CA PHE A 166 -0.13 6.30 -2.35
C PHE A 166 -1.44 6.12 -1.58
N LEU A 167 -2.36 7.08 -1.71
CA LEU A 167 -3.76 6.94 -1.30
C LEU A 167 -4.63 7.11 -2.53
N SER A 168 -5.65 6.27 -2.63
CA SER A 168 -6.68 6.41 -3.66
C SER A 168 -8.02 6.03 -3.07
N HIS A 169 -8.97 6.95 -3.11
CA HIS A 169 -10.29 6.78 -2.54
C HIS A 169 -11.38 7.07 -3.58
N ARG A 170 -12.42 6.23 -3.63
CA ARG A 170 -13.56 6.45 -4.53
C ARG A 170 -14.67 7.17 -3.77
N LEU A 171 -15.08 8.33 -4.26
CA LEU A 171 -16.17 9.10 -3.65
C LEU A 171 -17.48 8.32 -3.70
N ASN A 172 -18.17 8.28 -2.56
CA ASN A 172 -19.51 7.75 -2.42
C ASN A 172 -20.56 8.70 -3.04
N PRO A 173 -21.83 8.27 -3.24
CA PRO A 173 -22.83 9.11 -3.88
C PRO A 173 -23.09 10.45 -3.20
N ALA A 174 -22.93 10.55 -1.88
CA ALA A 174 -23.11 11.79 -1.15
C ALA A 174 -21.91 12.73 -1.36
N GLU A 175 -20.68 12.20 -1.27
CA GLU A 175 -19.45 12.98 -1.45
C GLU A 175 -19.28 13.50 -2.87
N ARG A 176 -19.82 12.79 -3.87
CA ARG A 176 -19.82 13.28 -5.27
C ARG A 176 -20.65 14.53 -5.49
N ASN A 177 -21.64 14.77 -4.63
CA ASN A 177 -22.50 15.95 -4.72
C ASN A 177 -21.86 17.19 -4.08
N TYR A 178 -20.70 17.05 -3.45
CA TYR A 178 -19.93 18.18 -2.94
C TYR A 178 -19.41 19.01 -4.13
N ASP A 179 -19.39 20.33 -3.94
CA ASP A 179 -18.71 21.24 -4.85
C ASP A 179 -17.19 21.02 -4.82
N VAL A 180 -16.49 21.58 -5.80
CA VAL A 180 -15.05 21.39 -5.97
C VAL A 180 -14.29 21.69 -4.68
N GLY A 181 -14.58 22.82 -4.00
CA GLY A 181 -13.87 23.20 -2.78
C GLY A 181 -14.03 22.21 -1.63
N ASN A 182 -15.26 21.70 -1.41
CA ASN A 182 -15.51 20.70 -0.38
C ASN A 182 -14.90 19.33 -0.71
N ARG A 183 -14.74 18.98 -2.00
CA ARG A 183 -14.05 17.75 -2.40
C ARG A 183 -12.54 17.84 -2.16
N GLU A 184 -11.92 18.97 -2.47
CA GLU A 184 -10.51 19.21 -2.12
C GLU A 184 -10.29 19.15 -0.61
N LEU A 185 -11.17 19.79 0.17
CA LEU A 185 -11.07 19.74 1.64
C LEU A 185 -11.28 18.32 2.19
N LEU A 186 -12.23 17.57 1.65
CA LEU A 186 -12.44 16.16 2.00
C LEU A 186 -11.18 15.34 1.70
N ALA A 187 -10.54 15.59 0.56
CA ALA A 187 -9.33 14.92 0.16
C ALA A 187 -8.21 15.16 1.17
N VAL A 188 -7.96 16.42 1.55
CA VAL A 188 -6.98 16.77 2.58
C VAL A 188 -7.30 16.09 3.91
N LYS A 189 -8.56 16.14 4.36
CA LYS A 189 -9.00 15.48 5.60
C LYS A 189 -8.72 13.98 5.57
N MET A 190 -9.09 13.28 4.50
CA MET A 190 -8.88 11.83 4.35
C MET A 190 -7.41 11.47 4.46
N VAL A 191 -6.55 12.26 3.82
CA VAL A 191 -5.11 12.02 3.81
C VAL A 191 -4.50 12.22 5.20
N LEU A 192 -4.89 13.28 5.90
CA LEU A 192 -4.46 13.53 7.28
C LEU A 192 -4.92 12.42 8.25
N GLU A 193 -6.11 11.85 8.04
CA GLU A 193 -6.60 10.74 8.85
C GLU A 193 -5.84 9.43 8.55
N GLU A 194 -5.60 9.10 7.28
CA GLU A 194 -4.89 7.87 6.88
C GLU A 194 -3.43 7.88 7.36
N TRP A 195 -2.73 8.99 7.13
CA TRP A 195 -1.31 9.14 7.45
C TRP A 195 -1.07 9.84 8.80
N LYS A 196 -2.08 9.86 9.67
CA LYS A 196 -1.98 10.44 11.01
C LYS A 196 -0.75 9.96 11.77
N HIS A 197 -0.45 8.66 11.70
CA HIS A 197 0.69 8.04 12.38
C HIS A 197 2.06 8.54 11.90
N TRP A 198 2.14 9.18 10.74
CA TRP A 198 3.36 9.83 10.22
C TRP A 198 3.34 11.34 10.35
N LEU A 199 2.17 11.96 10.19
CA LEU A 199 2.02 13.42 10.14
C LEU A 199 1.78 14.07 11.51
N GLU A 200 1.29 13.32 12.50
CA GLU A 200 1.04 13.85 13.84
C GLU A 200 2.37 14.16 14.55
N GLY A 201 2.62 15.45 14.78
CA GLY A 201 3.86 15.92 15.41
C GLY A 201 5.07 16.04 14.48
N ALA A 202 4.87 15.89 13.17
CA ALA A 202 5.88 16.27 12.18
C ALA A 202 5.96 17.80 12.09
N GLU A 203 7.18 18.36 12.14
CA GLU A 203 7.47 19.80 12.01
C GLU A 203 7.72 20.22 10.56
#